data_AF-A0A2N1ANM3-F1
#
_entry.id   AF-A0A2N1ANM3-F1
#
_cell.length_a   1.000
_cell.length_b   1.000
_cell.length_c   1.000
_cell.angle_alpha   90.00
_cell.angle_beta   90.00
_cell.angle_gamma   90.00
#
_symmetry.space_group_name_H-M   'P 1'
#
loop_
_entity.id
_entity.type
_entity.pdbx_description
1 polymer ?
#
loop_
_entity_poly.entity_id
_entity_poly.type
_entity_poly.pdbx_seq_one_letter_code
_entity_poly.pdbx_strand_id
1 'polypeptide(L)'
;MVVAALAEGSDGTGIAKSRDFQALTGGAAEPFPLNRPTLVAGSRTEAARLGTTGTLPGAMDGIFDQVGAVVIVVRVEETEDEQTTMANVIGGVNAGTGDLEGTHALAGAESVVGFAPRILCAPGFTHQRETGLRNAVVAELLGIAERLRAVIVADGPNTTDDAAQQYANDWGSARVYMVDPWVQVMQRDGSYTSEPPSARAAGIIAKIDNDLGFWWSPSNKPINGIVGTSRPVDFTLGDANSRANLLNEGGIATIIRQDGYRLWGNRSLTDDAKWHFLSVRRTADMINDSIQRAHLWAVDRNITKTYVEDVTEGVNAYIAGLVAEGALLGGRCWPDPDLNTPANIQLGKVYFNFEFTPPYPAEHITFRSMLVNDYIEEVFS
;
A
#
# COMPACT_ATOMS: atom_id res chain seq x y z
N MET A 1 15.13 29.27 -32.47
CA MET A 1 15.59 30.61 -32.90
C MET A 1 14.55 31.60 -32.42
N VAL A 2 14.84 32.36 -31.35
CA VAL A 2 13.90 33.37 -30.82
C VAL A 2 14.30 34.71 -31.44
N VAL A 3 13.40 35.34 -32.20
CA VAL A 3 13.62 36.66 -32.77
C VAL A 3 12.93 37.68 -31.86
N ALA A 4 13.70 38.58 -31.26
CA ALA A 4 13.16 39.70 -30.50
C ALA A 4 12.94 40.90 -31.43
N ALA A 5 11.76 41.49 -31.41
CA ALA A 5 11.45 42.76 -32.07
C ALA A 5 11.45 43.89 -31.03
N LEU A 6 11.92 45.07 -31.43
CA LEU A 6 11.88 46.28 -30.60
C LEU A 6 10.44 46.79 -30.48
N ALA A 7 10.10 47.36 -29.32
CA ALA A 7 8.81 48.00 -29.11
C ALA A 7 8.68 49.28 -29.98
N GLU A 8 7.46 49.58 -30.41
CA GLU A 8 7.16 50.72 -31.28
C GLU A 8 7.57 52.04 -30.58
N GLY A 9 8.48 52.80 -31.20
CA GLY A 9 9.05 54.04 -30.64
C GLY A 9 10.40 53.91 -29.93
N SER A 10 11.02 52.72 -29.89
CA SER A 10 12.39 52.55 -29.36
C SER A 10 13.45 52.89 -30.42
N ASP A 11 14.46 53.67 -30.03
CA ASP A 11 15.62 54.05 -30.87
C ASP A 11 16.74 52.98 -30.90
N GLY A 12 16.49 51.81 -30.28
CA GLY A 12 17.47 50.74 -30.17
C GLY A 12 18.62 51.00 -29.19
N THR A 13 18.61 52.10 -28.44
CA THR A 13 19.64 52.40 -27.43
C THR A 13 19.18 51.93 -26.04
N GLY A 14 19.59 50.71 -25.68
CA GLY A 14 19.32 50.13 -24.37
C GLY A 14 19.99 48.77 -24.19
N ILE A 15 20.46 48.47 -22.98
CA ILE A 15 20.98 47.15 -22.66
C ILE A 15 19.79 46.21 -22.54
N ALA A 16 19.67 45.22 -23.45
CA ALA A 16 18.70 44.14 -23.31
C ALA A 16 19.05 43.34 -22.05
N LYS A 17 18.34 43.59 -20.95
CA LYS A 17 18.41 42.70 -19.79
C LYS A 17 17.72 41.40 -20.16
N SER A 18 18.46 40.29 -20.14
CA SER A 18 17.83 38.96 -20.16
C SER A 18 16.87 38.92 -18.98
N ARG A 19 15.58 38.65 -19.24
CA ARG A 19 14.73 38.15 -18.16
C ARG A 19 15.36 36.85 -17.68
N ASP A 20 15.50 36.72 -16.36
CA ASP A 20 15.96 35.48 -15.75
C ASP A 20 15.10 34.32 -16.23
N PHE A 21 15.70 33.14 -16.32
CA PHE A 21 15.00 31.91 -16.67
C PHE A 21 13.80 31.73 -15.73
N GLN A 22 12.59 31.84 -16.26
CA GLN A 22 11.37 31.50 -15.54
C GLN A 22 11.01 30.07 -15.94
N ALA A 23 11.17 29.13 -15.01
CA ALA A 23 10.65 27.79 -15.20
C ALA A 23 9.13 27.87 -15.35
N LEU A 24 8.60 27.31 -16.45
CA LEU A 24 7.17 27.10 -16.57
C LEU A 24 6.77 25.99 -15.58
N THR A 25 5.90 26.29 -14.64
CA THR A 25 5.33 25.32 -13.69
C THR A 25 3.97 24.84 -14.21
N GLY A 26 3.59 23.58 -13.95
CA GLY A 26 2.30 23.01 -14.36
C GLY A 26 2.20 22.59 -15.84
N GLY A 27 3.32 22.47 -16.55
CA GLY A 27 3.35 21.99 -17.93
C GLY A 27 3.41 20.46 -18.04
N ALA A 28 2.94 19.89 -19.16
CA ALA A 28 3.00 18.44 -19.42
C ALA A 28 4.43 17.85 -19.50
N ALA A 29 5.45 18.70 -19.58
CA ALA A 29 6.87 18.34 -19.55
C ALA A 29 7.49 18.44 -18.14
N GLU A 30 6.71 18.84 -17.12
CA GLU A 30 7.15 18.81 -15.73
C GLU A 30 7.34 17.34 -15.30
N PRO A 31 8.41 17.00 -14.55
CA PRO A 31 8.68 15.61 -14.15
C PRO A 31 7.56 14.94 -13.35
N PHE A 32 6.78 15.72 -12.59
CA PHE A 32 5.64 15.25 -11.80
C PHE A 32 4.45 16.22 -11.98
N PRO A 33 3.71 16.14 -13.11
CA PRO A 33 2.57 17.02 -13.34
C PRO A 33 1.47 16.78 -12.29
N LEU A 34 0.76 17.84 -11.93
CA LEU A 34 -0.35 17.75 -10.97
C LEU A 34 -1.44 16.81 -11.48
N ASN A 35 -2.03 16.05 -10.55
CA ASN A 35 -3.12 15.10 -10.78
C ASN A 35 -2.85 14.00 -11.82
N ARG A 36 -1.60 13.83 -12.27
CA ARG A 36 -1.24 12.84 -13.28
C ARG A 36 -0.35 11.74 -12.71
N PRO A 37 -0.74 10.46 -12.86
CA PRO A 37 0.10 9.34 -12.45
C PRO A 37 1.46 9.38 -13.15
N THR A 38 2.52 9.38 -12.35
CA THR A 38 3.92 9.37 -12.81
C THR A 38 4.64 8.17 -12.22
N LEU A 39 5.25 7.35 -13.07
CA LEU A 39 5.98 6.17 -12.64
C LEU A 39 7.40 6.53 -12.22
N VAL A 40 7.83 6.04 -11.07
CA VAL A 40 9.23 6.06 -10.61
C VAL A 40 9.69 4.62 -10.41
N ALA A 41 10.63 4.16 -11.23
CA ALA A 41 11.09 2.78 -11.23
C ALA A 41 12.31 2.59 -10.30
N GLY A 42 12.11 2.77 -8.99
CA GLY A 42 13.17 2.61 -7.99
C GLY A 42 14.32 3.64 -8.05
N SER A 43 14.20 4.65 -8.92
CA SER A 43 15.26 5.64 -9.15
C SER A 43 15.17 6.80 -8.16
N ARG A 44 16.14 6.86 -7.23
CA ARG A 44 16.31 8.01 -6.32
C ARG A 44 16.59 9.32 -7.06
N THR A 45 17.21 9.24 -8.25
CA THR A 45 17.48 10.43 -9.09
C THR A 45 16.20 11.00 -9.69
N GLU A 46 15.26 10.13 -10.09
CA GLU A 46 13.96 10.57 -10.58
C GLU A 46 13.12 11.14 -9.43
N ALA A 47 13.06 10.44 -8.30
CA ALA A 47 12.35 10.92 -7.11
C ALA A 47 12.88 12.28 -6.60
N ALA A 48 14.18 12.55 -6.72
CA ALA A 48 14.76 13.85 -6.34
C ALA A 48 14.17 15.03 -7.14
N ARG A 49 13.53 14.79 -8.30
CA ARG A 49 12.84 15.84 -9.07
C ARG A 49 11.52 16.30 -8.43
N LEU A 50 11.05 15.62 -7.37
CA LEU A 50 9.93 16.12 -6.54
C LEU A 50 10.30 17.36 -5.72
N GLY A 51 11.59 17.64 -5.56
CA GLY A 51 12.08 18.72 -4.70
C GLY A 51 12.23 18.29 -3.24
N THR A 52 12.20 19.27 -2.33
CA THR A 52 12.46 19.07 -0.89
C THR A 52 11.30 19.50 0.00
N THR A 53 10.18 19.92 -0.58
CA THR A 53 9.01 20.44 0.14
C THR A 53 7.83 19.47 0.01
N GLY A 54 6.82 19.63 0.88
CA GLY A 54 5.66 18.75 0.94
C GLY A 54 5.99 17.36 1.51
N THR A 55 5.05 16.42 1.38
CA THR A 55 5.16 15.09 2.00
C THR A 55 5.82 14.04 1.12
N LEU A 56 5.74 14.21 -0.21
CA LEU A 56 6.20 13.19 -1.18
C LEU A 56 7.72 12.91 -1.14
N PRO A 57 8.63 13.90 -0.98
CA PRO A 57 10.06 13.60 -0.93
C PRO A 57 10.44 12.65 0.21
N GLY A 58 9.93 12.90 1.42
CA GLY A 58 10.15 12.02 2.59
C GLY A 58 9.49 10.65 2.42
N ALA A 59 8.28 10.60 1.84
CA ALA A 59 7.61 9.34 1.52
C ALA A 59 8.41 8.48 0.54
N MET A 60 8.92 9.07 -0.55
CA MET A 60 9.71 8.38 -1.55
C MET A 60 11.04 7.87 -0.97
N ASP A 61 11.71 8.70 -0.15
CA ASP A 61 12.91 8.28 0.56
C ASP A 61 12.61 7.11 1.51
N GLY A 62 11.51 7.19 2.26
CA GLY A 62 11.06 6.16 3.17
C GLY A 62 10.78 4.80 2.51
N ILE A 63 10.15 4.80 1.32
CA ILE A 63 9.97 3.58 0.51
C ILE A 63 11.33 3.04 0.06
N PHE A 64 12.18 3.92 -0.49
CA PHE A 64 13.47 3.53 -1.08
C PHE A 64 14.55 3.16 -0.07
N ASP A 65 14.38 3.50 1.20
CA ASP A 65 15.20 2.98 2.29
C ASP A 65 14.94 1.49 2.56
N GLN A 66 13.75 1.00 2.20
CA GLN A 66 13.41 -0.42 2.33
C GLN A 66 13.78 -1.16 1.05
N VAL A 67 13.33 -0.67 -0.11
CA VAL A 67 13.50 -1.33 -1.40
C VAL A 67 13.35 -0.35 -2.56
N GLY A 68 14.06 -0.58 -3.67
CA GLY A 68 13.85 0.14 -4.93
C GLY A 68 12.57 -0.27 -5.65
N ALA A 69 11.42 -0.02 -5.03
CA ALA A 69 10.11 -0.37 -5.58
C ALA A 69 9.73 0.47 -6.81
N VAL A 70 8.81 -0.06 -7.62
CA VAL A 70 8.09 0.72 -8.63
C VAL A 70 6.98 1.49 -7.92
N VAL A 71 7.04 2.82 -7.95
CA VAL A 71 6.09 3.70 -7.27
C VAL A 71 5.35 4.55 -8.29
N ILE A 72 4.03 4.63 -8.15
CA ILE A 72 3.18 5.54 -8.93
C ILE A 72 2.92 6.74 -8.05
N VAL A 73 3.42 7.90 -8.46
CA VAL A 73 3.27 9.16 -7.75
C VAL A 73 2.18 9.98 -8.41
N VAL A 74 1.20 10.43 -7.63
CA VAL A 74 0.23 11.44 -8.02
C VAL A 74 0.46 12.65 -7.11
N ARG A 75 0.93 13.75 -7.68
CA ARG A 75 1.12 15.01 -6.95
C ARG A 75 -0.15 15.84 -7.05
N VAL A 76 -0.58 16.42 -5.95
CA VAL A 76 -1.72 17.34 -5.89
C VAL A 76 -1.26 18.73 -5.51
N GLU A 77 -2.09 19.74 -5.77
CA GLU A 77 -1.78 21.12 -5.41
C GLU A 77 -1.91 21.32 -3.90
N GLU A 78 -0.86 21.87 -3.29
CA GLU A 78 -0.85 22.31 -1.90
C GLU A 78 -1.31 23.77 -1.84
N THR A 79 -2.22 24.05 -0.91
CA THR A 79 -2.77 25.39 -0.69
C THR A 79 -2.56 25.82 0.75
N GLU A 80 -2.63 27.12 1.04
CA GLU A 80 -2.52 27.64 2.42
C GLU A 80 -3.62 27.11 3.34
N ASP A 81 -4.77 26.72 2.78
CA ASP A 81 -5.84 26.03 3.50
C ASP A 81 -5.63 24.50 3.47
N GLU A 82 -5.51 23.90 4.65
CA GLU A 82 -5.35 22.45 4.81
C GLU A 82 -6.60 21.69 4.34
N GLN A 83 -7.80 22.26 4.49
CA GLN A 83 -9.04 21.60 4.04
C GLN A 83 -9.12 21.57 2.51
N THR A 84 -8.75 22.65 1.84
CA THR A 84 -8.63 22.69 0.38
C THR A 84 -7.55 21.72 -0.12
N THR A 85 -6.40 21.64 0.56
CA THR A 85 -5.37 20.63 0.23
C THR A 85 -5.90 19.21 0.40
N MET A 86 -6.63 18.94 1.49
CA MET A 86 -7.28 17.64 1.72
C MET A 86 -8.29 17.31 0.61
N ALA A 87 -9.09 18.28 0.17
CA ALA A 87 -10.00 18.12 -0.97
C ALA A 87 -9.25 17.82 -2.27
N ASN A 88 -8.09 18.45 -2.51
CA ASN A 88 -7.24 18.15 -3.66
C ASN A 88 -6.65 16.74 -3.59
N VAL A 89 -6.26 16.26 -2.41
CA VAL A 89 -5.78 14.88 -2.20
C VAL A 89 -6.88 13.88 -2.53
N ILE A 90 -8.09 14.09 -2.02
CA ILE A 90 -9.28 13.29 -2.37
C ILE A 90 -9.45 13.29 -3.89
N GLY A 91 -9.54 14.47 -4.48
CA GLY A 91 -9.69 14.69 -5.92
C GLY A 91 -11.09 14.34 -6.41
N GLY A 92 -11.16 13.83 -7.64
CA GLY A 92 -12.43 13.53 -8.29
C GLY A 92 -12.27 13.35 -9.79
N VAL A 93 -13.30 13.75 -10.54
CA VAL A 93 -13.25 13.83 -12.00
C VAL A 93 -13.35 15.29 -12.40
N ASN A 94 -12.38 15.77 -13.17
CA ASN A 94 -12.42 17.10 -13.73
C ASN A 94 -13.57 17.21 -14.73
N ALA A 95 -14.55 18.09 -14.49
CA ALA A 95 -15.74 18.19 -15.34
C ALA A 95 -15.44 18.70 -16.76
N GLY A 96 -14.34 19.43 -16.96
CA GLY A 96 -13.97 20.00 -18.25
C GLY A 96 -13.14 19.04 -19.10
N THR A 97 -12.18 18.33 -18.51
CA THR A 97 -11.27 17.43 -19.24
C THR A 97 -11.65 15.96 -19.15
N GLY A 98 -12.43 15.57 -18.12
CA GLY A 98 -12.71 14.18 -17.80
C GLY A 98 -11.57 13.46 -17.09
N ASP A 99 -10.49 14.16 -16.75
CA ASP A 99 -9.33 13.57 -16.09
C ASP A 99 -9.65 13.19 -14.64
N LEU A 100 -9.07 12.08 -14.18
CA LEU A 100 -9.13 11.67 -12.78
C LEU A 100 -8.07 12.45 -11.99
N GLU A 101 -8.47 13.02 -10.85
CA GLU A 101 -7.64 13.87 -10.00
C GLU A 101 -7.46 13.26 -8.60
N GLY A 102 -6.42 13.68 -7.86
CA GLY A 102 -6.14 13.19 -6.52
C GLY A 102 -6.05 11.66 -6.43
N THR A 103 -6.68 11.08 -5.41
CA THR A 103 -6.69 9.62 -5.22
C THR A 103 -7.32 8.87 -6.40
N HIS A 104 -8.34 9.43 -7.06
CA HIS A 104 -9.00 8.80 -8.19
C HIS A 104 -8.05 8.56 -9.38
N ALA A 105 -7.01 9.39 -9.52
CA ALA A 105 -5.99 9.21 -10.56
C ALA A 105 -5.26 7.86 -10.45
N LEU A 106 -5.07 7.33 -9.23
CA LEU A 106 -4.47 6.00 -9.01
C LEU A 106 -5.29 4.89 -9.65
N ALA A 107 -6.60 5.07 -9.69
CA ALA A 107 -7.55 4.12 -10.22
C ALA A 107 -7.53 4.05 -11.77
N GLY A 108 -6.92 5.04 -12.43
CA GLY A 108 -6.63 5.06 -13.86
C GLY A 108 -5.15 4.87 -14.20
N ALA A 109 -4.29 4.59 -13.22
CA ALA A 109 -2.84 4.60 -13.46
C ALA A 109 -2.37 3.55 -14.48
N GLU A 110 -3.02 2.37 -14.56
CA GLU A 110 -2.61 1.31 -15.49
C GLU A 110 -2.72 1.74 -16.96
N SER A 111 -3.72 2.55 -17.32
CA SER A 111 -3.86 3.04 -18.70
C SER A 111 -2.86 4.15 -19.04
N VAL A 112 -2.34 4.86 -18.04
CA VAL A 112 -1.42 5.99 -18.22
C VAL A 112 0.04 5.54 -18.20
N VAL A 113 0.41 4.72 -17.22
CA VAL A 113 1.80 4.30 -16.99
C VAL A 113 2.06 2.81 -17.18
N GLY A 114 1.02 2.02 -17.47
CA GLY A 114 1.14 0.57 -17.69
C GLY A 114 1.19 -0.28 -16.42
N PHE A 115 1.05 0.33 -15.24
CA PHE A 115 1.10 -0.36 -13.95
C PHE A 115 -0.11 -0.01 -13.07
N ALA A 116 -0.67 -1.01 -12.40
CA ALA A 116 -1.72 -0.84 -11.40
C ALA A 116 -1.13 -0.90 -9.98
N PRO A 117 -1.37 0.11 -9.12
CA PRO A 117 -0.85 0.07 -7.75
C PRO A 117 -1.60 -0.95 -6.89
N ARG A 118 -0.87 -1.73 -6.09
CA ARG A 118 -1.42 -2.75 -5.16
C ARG A 118 -1.33 -2.36 -3.69
N ILE A 119 -0.53 -1.34 -3.39
CA ILE A 119 -0.37 -0.76 -2.06
C ILE A 119 -0.62 0.74 -2.23
N LEU A 120 -1.65 1.26 -1.58
CA LEU A 120 -2.06 2.66 -1.63
C LEU A 120 -1.67 3.32 -0.32
N CYS A 121 -1.12 4.52 -0.38
CA CYS A 121 -0.90 5.37 0.79
C CYS A 121 -1.03 6.83 0.38
N ALA A 122 -1.41 7.68 1.34
CA ALA A 122 -1.41 9.12 1.19
C ALA A 122 -0.70 9.73 2.41
N PRO A 123 0.65 9.66 2.45
CA PRO A 123 1.42 9.95 3.65
C PRO A 123 1.14 11.36 4.17
N GLY A 124 0.68 11.44 5.43
CA GLY A 124 0.34 12.70 6.09
C GLY A 124 -1.11 13.16 5.87
N PHE A 125 -1.90 12.46 5.07
CA PHE A 125 -3.30 12.80 4.76
C PHE A 125 -4.33 11.76 5.22
N THR A 126 -3.87 10.64 5.79
CA THR A 126 -4.74 9.60 6.33
C THR A 126 -4.94 9.67 7.84
N HIS A 127 -4.15 10.45 8.57
CA HIS A 127 -4.14 10.44 10.03
C HIS A 127 -5.25 11.29 10.68
N GLN A 128 -5.78 12.25 9.92
CA GLN A 128 -6.74 13.23 10.41
C GLN A 128 -8.08 12.56 10.70
N ARG A 129 -8.66 12.88 11.86
CA ARG A 129 -9.99 12.45 12.27
C ARG A 129 -10.73 13.62 12.91
N GLU A 130 -11.73 14.15 12.21
CA GLU A 130 -12.60 15.18 12.77
C GLU A 130 -13.66 14.56 13.68
N THR A 131 -14.12 15.30 14.68
CA THR A 131 -15.09 14.78 15.67
C THR A 131 -16.37 14.29 14.99
N GLY A 132 -16.64 12.98 15.12
CA GLY A 132 -17.83 12.34 14.55
C GLY A 132 -17.71 11.95 13.07
N LEU A 133 -16.54 12.15 12.45
CA LEU A 133 -16.24 11.77 11.08
C LEU A 133 -15.01 10.86 11.03
N ARG A 134 -14.97 10.00 10.02
CA ARG A 134 -13.77 9.21 9.67
C ARG A 134 -12.92 9.96 8.65
N ASN A 135 -11.66 9.56 8.47
CA ASN A 135 -10.77 10.20 7.50
C ASN A 135 -11.32 10.13 6.06
N ALA A 136 -11.44 11.27 5.40
CA ALA A 136 -12.05 11.35 4.07
C ALA A 136 -11.19 10.70 2.97
N VAL A 137 -9.86 10.81 3.04
CA VAL A 137 -8.94 10.21 2.05
C VAL A 137 -8.98 8.69 2.12
N VAL A 138 -8.95 8.11 3.32
CA VAL A 138 -9.07 6.65 3.48
C VAL A 138 -10.45 6.16 3.03
N ALA A 139 -11.52 6.94 3.28
CA ALA A 139 -12.86 6.60 2.82
C ALA A 139 -12.95 6.50 1.28
N GLU A 140 -12.33 7.43 0.56
CA GLU A 140 -12.29 7.42 -0.91
C GLU A 140 -11.33 6.35 -1.46
N LEU A 141 -10.15 6.20 -0.84
CA LEU A 141 -9.22 5.13 -1.19
C LEU A 141 -9.86 3.74 -1.04
N LEU A 142 -10.82 3.54 -0.14
CA LEU A 142 -11.45 2.24 0.08
C LEU A 142 -12.17 1.73 -1.18
N GLY A 143 -12.98 2.58 -1.82
CA GLY A 143 -13.65 2.21 -3.08
C GLY A 143 -12.66 1.95 -4.22
N ILE A 144 -11.57 2.72 -4.26
CA ILE A 144 -10.47 2.52 -5.21
C ILE A 144 -9.74 1.20 -4.94
N ALA A 145 -9.46 0.89 -3.68
CA ALA A 145 -8.78 -0.32 -3.24
C ALA A 145 -9.59 -1.58 -3.54
N GLU A 146 -10.92 -1.53 -3.41
CA GLU A 146 -11.80 -2.63 -3.82
C GLU A 146 -11.72 -2.88 -5.32
N ARG A 147 -11.77 -1.82 -6.13
CA ARG A 147 -11.69 -1.91 -7.59
C ARG A 147 -10.33 -2.41 -8.08
N LEU A 148 -9.25 -1.93 -7.46
CA LEU A 148 -7.88 -2.29 -7.80
C LEU A 148 -7.38 -3.54 -7.06
N ARG A 149 -8.20 -4.20 -6.22
CA ARG A 149 -7.74 -5.26 -5.30
C ARG A 149 -6.45 -4.88 -4.55
N ALA A 150 -6.36 -3.62 -4.14
CA ALA A 150 -5.23 -3.07 -3.42
C ALA A 150 -5.50 -3.06 -1.90
N VAL A 151 -4.46 -2.78 -1.14
CA VAL A 151 -4.53 -2.49 0.30
C VAL A 151 -4.09 -1.06 0.55
N ILE A 152 -4.66 -0.44 1.57
CA ILE A 152 -4.36 0.92 2.02
C ILE A 152 -3.47 0.81 3.24
N VAL A 153 -2.33 1.49 3.21
CA VAL A 153 -1.50 1.71 4.39
C VAL A 153 -1.83 3.11 4.92
N ALA A 154 -2.52 3.17 6.06
CA ALA A 154 -2.94 4.40 6.70
C ALA A 154 -2.01 4.75 7.88
N ASP A 155 -1.67 6.03 7.98
CA ASP A 155 -1.05 6.62 9.15
C ASP A 155 -2.07 6.77 10.28
N GLY A 156 -1.71 6.40 11.50
CA GLY A 156 -2.50 6.74 12.67
C GLY A 156 -2.32 8.19 13.14
N PRO A 157 -3.19 8.65 14.06
CA PRO A 157 -3.25 10.04 14.50
C PRO A 157 -2.00 10.51 15.26
N ASN A 158 -1.15 9.59 15.73
CA ASN A 158 0.11 9.91 16.40
C ASN A 158 -0.04 10.75 17.69
N THR A 159 -1.20 10.68 18.35
CA THR A 159 -1.50 11.45 19.57
C THR A 159 -1.54 10.53 20.79
N THR A 160 -2.60 9.74 20.94
CA THR A 160 -2.79 8.81 22.06
C THR A 160 -3.23 7.44 21.55
N ASP A 161 -3.03 6.42 22.39
CA ASP A 161 -3.47 5.06 22.08
C ASP A 161 -5.00 4.99 21.95
N ASP A 162 -5.73 5.77 22.75
CA ASP A 162 -7.19 5.91 22.64
C ASP A 162 -7.61 6.54 21.31
N ALA A 163 -6.93 7.60 20.86
CA ALA A 163 -7.19 8.21 19.56
C ALA A 163 -6.90 7.23 18.41
N ALA A 164 -5.82 6.44 18.53
CA ALA A 164 -5.51 5.39 17.56
C ALA A 164 -6.60 4.30 17.54
N GLN A 165 -7.10 3.88 18.70
CA GLN A 165 -8.20 2.91 18.79
C GLN A 165 -9.51 3.46 18.23
N GLN A 166 -9.84 4.72 18.52
CA GLN A 166 -11.01 5.37 17.94
C GLN A 166 -10.92 5.47 16.42
N TYR A 167 -9.75 5.84 15.89
CA TYR A 167 -9.50 5.85 14.45
C TYR A 167 -9.67 4.45 13.85
N ALA A 168 -9.10 3.42 14.49
CA ALA A 168 -9.19 2.03 14.04
C ALA A 168 -10.65 1.56 13.95
N ASN A 169 -11.46 1.90 14.95
CA ASN A 169 -12.88 1.52 15.07
C ASN A 169 -13.79 2.20 14.02
N ASP A 170 -13.32 3.23 13.32
CA ASP A 170 -14.09 3.85 12.23
C ASP A 170 -14.13 2.98 10.95
N TRP A 171 -13.32 1.92 10.91
CA TRP A 171 -13.11 1.07 9.74
C TRP A 171 -13.53 -0.39 10.00
N GLY A 172 -14.08 -1.02 8.97
CA GLY A 172 -14.50 -2.44 8.99
C GLY A 172 -14.05 -3.21 7.75
N SER A 173 -12.89 -2.85 7.18
CA SER A 173 -12.38 -3.42 5.93
C SER A 173 -11.03 -4.10 6.09
N ALA A 174 -10.92 -5.31 5.56
CA ALA A 174 -9.66 -6.07 5.48
C ALA A 174 -8.58 -5.39 4.60
N ARG A 175 -8.95 -4.33 3.88
CA ARG A 175 -8.07 -3.56 3.00
C ARG A 175 -7.37 -2.40 3.68
N VAL A 176 -7.74 -2.02 4.91
CA VAL A 176 -7.09 -0.93 5.64
C VAL A 176 -6.12 -1.50 6.65
N TYR A 177 -4.83 -1.21 6.47
CA TYR A 177 -3.75 -1.53 7.38
C TYR A 177 -3.21 -0.25 7.99
N MET A 178 -3.39 -0.08 9.30
CA MET A 178 -3.01 1.13 10.01
C MET A 178 -1.68 0.95 10.73
N VAL A 179 -0.83 1.98 10.68
CA VAL A 179 0.44 2.02 11.42
C VAL A 179 0.47 3.25 12.32
N ASP A 180 0.67 3.04 13.62
CA ASP A 180 0.79 4.08 14.64
C ASP A 180 1.78 3.61 15.74
N PRO A 181 2.70 4.46 16.21
CA PRO A 181 2.86 5.89 15.96
C PRO A 181 3.72 6.23 14.73
N TRP A 182 3.91 7.53 14.49
CA TRP A 182 4.85 8.02 13.47
C TRP A 182 6.31 7.74 13.82
N VAL A 183 7.19 7.93 12.84
CA VAL A 183 8.62 7.69 12.98
C VAL A 183 9.39 9.01 13.14
N GLN A 184 10.52 8.96 13.84
CA GLN A 184 11.48 10.05 13.88
C GLN A 184 12.56 9.82 12.82
N VAL A 185 12.88 10.86 12.06
CA VAL A 185 13.97 10.87 11.09
C VAL A 185 14.86 12.09 11.30
N MET A 186 16.13 11.99 10.90
CA MET A 186 17.05 13.12 10.89
C MET A 186 17.06 13.79 9.52
N GLN A 187 16.75 15.08 9.48
CA GLN A 187 16.78 15.90 8.28
C GLN A 187 18.21 16.33 7.94
N ARG A 188 18.42 16.82 6.71
CA ARG A 188 19.75 17.23 6.22
C ARG A 188 20.35 18.42 6.98
N ASP A 189 19.51 19.23 7.62
CA ASP A 189 19.91 20.32 8.48
C ASP A 189 20.30 19.88 9.91
N GLY A 190 20.23 18.57 10.19
CA GLY A 190 20.54 17.96 11.48
C GLY A 190 19.37 17.98 12.47
N SER A 191 18.22 18.54 12.11
CA SER A 191 17.02 18.49 12.94
C SER A 191 16.36 17.11 12.91
N TYR A 192 15.59 16.79 13.96
CA TYR A 192 14.73 15.60 13.99
C TYR A 192 13.29 16.01 13.74
N THR A 193 12.60 15.29 12.85
CA THR A 193 11.20 15.52 12.54
C THR A 193 10.40 14.22 12.57
N SER A 194 9.10 14.35 12.84
CA SER A 194 8.15 13.24 12.73
C SER A 194 7.72 13.07 11.28
N GLU A 195 7.80 11.84 10.78
CA GLU A 195 7.27 11.46 9.46
C GLU A 195 6.19 10.39 9.58
N PRO A 196 5.14 10.45 8.75
CA PRO A 196 4.10 9.43 8.72
C PRO A 196 4.67 8.05 8.32
N PRO A 197 4.25 6.96 8.98
CA PRO A 197 4.87 5.65 8.79
C PRO A 197 4.41 4.89 7.53
N SER A 198 3.31 5.32 6.89
CA SER A 198 2.66 4.58 5.80
C SER A 198 3.58 4.29 4.62
N ALA A 199 4.39 5.26 4.20
CA ALA A 199 5.32 5.09 3.10
C ALA A 199 6.40 4.03 3.41
N ARG A 200 6.97 4.05 4.62
CA ARG A 200 7.97 3.06 5.05
C ARG A 200 7.35 1.68 5.19
N ALA A 201 6.15 1.58 5.75
CA ALA A 201 5.41 0.32 5.83
C ALA A 201 5.07 -0.24 4.44
N ALA A 202 4.66 0.61 3.49
CA ALA A 202 4.46 0.21 2.09
C ALA A 202 5.76 -0.30 1.45
N GLY A 203 6.89 0.35 1.72
CA GLY A 203 8.22 -0.10 1.29
C GLY A 203 8.60 -1.46 1.89
N ILE A 204 8.31 -1.69 3.17
CA ILE A 204 8.54 -2.99 3.84
C ILE A 204 7.70 -4.09 3.18
N ILE A 205 6.42 -3.82 2.93
CA ILE A 205 5.52 -4.75 2.24
C ILE A 205 6.08 -5.10 0.86
N ALA A 206 6.45 -4.10 0.06
CA ALA A 206 7.04 -4.32 -1.26
C ALA A 206 8.37 -5.10 -1.20
N LYS A 207 9.20 -4.84 -0.18
CA LYS A 207 10.45 -5.58 0.04
C LYS A 207 10.18 -7.06 0.29
N ILE A 208 9.20 -7.37 1.11
CA ILE A 208 8.85 -8.75 1.48
C ILE A 208 8.26 -9.50 0.30
N ASP A 209 7.43 -8.84 -0.49
CA ASP A 209 6.90 -9.45 -1.71
C ASP A 209 8.03 -9.90 -2.64
N ASN A 210 9.07 -9.06 -2.77
CA ASN A 210 10.24 -9.37 -3.59
C ASN A 210 11.13 -10.45 -2.99
N ASP A 211 11.39 -10.39 -1.68
CA ASP A 211 12.40 -11.24 -1.03
C ASP A 211 11.83 -12.61 -0.59
N LEU A 212 10.55 -12.66 -0.21
CA LEU A 212 9.91 -13.82 0.42
C LEU A 212 8.61 -14.25 -0.26
N GLY A 213 7.90 -13.32 -0.90
CA GLY A 213 6.60 -13.55 -1.55
C GLY A 213 5.43 -12.85 -0.85
N PHE A 214 4.36 -12.59 -1.59
CA PHE A 214 3.21 -11.78 -1.16
C PHE A 214 2.39 -12.38 0.00
N TRP A 215 2.59 -13.68 0.28
CA TRP A 215 1.90 -14.42 1.36
C TRP A 215 2.58 -14.24 2.72
N TRP A 216 3.73 -13.57 2.77
CA TRP A 216 4.43 -13.29 4.02
C TRP A 216 3.90 -12.03 4.72
N SER A 217 3.92 -12.09 6.05
CA SER A 217 3.55 -10.98 6.91
C SER A 217 4.63 -9.87 6.91
N PRO A 218 4.25 -8.58 6.83
CA PRO A 218 5.11 -7.44 7.12
C PRO A 218 5.51 -7.26 8.58
N SER A 219 4.88 -7.99 9.51
CA SER A 219 5.24 -7.95 10.92
C SER A 219 6.62 -8.59 11.19
N ASN A 220 7.29 -8.10 12.23
CA ASN A 220 8.61 -8.51 12.69
C ASN A 220 9.73 -8.28 11.65
N LYS A 221 9.63 -7.20 10.89
CA LYS A 221 10.61 -6.84 9.85
C LYS A 221 11.33 -5.55 10.23
N PRO A 222 12.66 -5.47 10.08
CA PRO A 222 13.41 -4.25 10.36
C PRO A 222 12.91 -3.06 9.54
N ILE A 223 12.89 -1.89 10.15
CA ILE A 223 12.57 -0.62 9.48
C ILE A 223 13.87 0.15 9.28
N ASN A 224 14.22 0.41 8.01
CA ASN A 224 15.38 1.22 7.67
C ASN A 224 15.04 2.72 7.65
N GLY A 225 16.06 3.56 7.81
CA GLY A 225 15.96 5.01 7.61
C GLY A 225 15.22 5.79 8.70
N ILE A 226 15.06 5.20 9.89
CA ILE A 226 14.48 5.89 11.05
C ILE A 226 15.47 5.90 12.22
N VAL A 227 15.32 6.89 13.09
CA VAL A 227 16.12 7.03 14.32
C VAL A 227 15.29 6.81 15.59
N GLY A 228 13.97 6.72 15.46
CA GLY A 228 13.05 6.60 16.58
C GLY A 228 11.59 6.50 16.17
N THR A 229 10.73 6.43 17.17
CA THR A 229 9.27 6.59 17.03
C THR A 229 8.87 7.91 17.70
N SER A 230 7.85 8.59 17.17
CA SER A 230 7.35 9.85 17.73
C SER A 230 6.72 9.66 19.11
N ARG A 231 6.17 8.47 19.38
CA ARG A 231 5.71 8.06 20.70
C ARG A 231 6.39 6.74 21.09
N PRO A 232 6.81 6.56 22.35
CA PRO A 232 7.33 5.28 22.80
C PRO A 232 6.19 4.26 22.87
N VAL A 233 6.43 3.08 22.28
CA VAL A 233 5.55 1.91 22.41
C VAL A 233 6.30 0.87 23.22
N ASP A 234 5.79 0.53 24.41
CA ASP A 234 6.37 -0.54 25.20
C ASP A 234 6.08 -1.91 24.59
N PHE A 235 7.09 -2.77 24.64
CA PHE A 235 7.03 -4.14 24.17
C PHE A 235 7.97 -5.00 25.03
N THR A 236 7.41 -6.05 25.62
CA THR A 236 8.15 -7.05 26.40
C THR A 236 7.83 -8.43 25.84
N LEU A 237 8.88 -9.24 25.60
CA LEU A 237 8.71 -10.60 25.09
C LEU A 237 7.87 -11.44 26.06
N GLY A 238 6.81 -12.06 25.55
CA GLY A 238 5.88 -12.88 26.34
C GLY A 238 4.84 -12.10 27.13
N ASP A 239 4.84 -10.76 27.10
CA ASP A 239 3.83 -9.94 27.77
C ASP A 239 2.70 -9.56 26.81
N ALA A 240 1.59 -10.30 26.90
CA ALA A 240 0.37 -10.01 26.15
C ALA A 240 -0.23 -8.63 26.48
N ASN A 241 0.06 -8.07 27.66
CA ASN A 241 -0.49 -6.79 28.10
C ASN A 241 0.40 -5.59 27.75
N SER A 242 1.52 -5.80 27.05
CA SER A 242 2.33 -4.69 26.55
C SER A 242 1.52 -3.83 25.57
N ARG A 243 1.77 -2.52 25.55
CA ARG A 243 1.03 -1.58 24.70
C ARG A 243 1.07 -1.96 23.23
N ALA A 244 2.22 -2.43 22.74
CA ALA A 244 2.35 -2.93 21.37
C ALA A 244 1.36 -4.06 21.06
N ASN A 245 1.16 -4.99 22.01
CA ASN A 245 0.26 -6.13 21.82
C ASN A 245 -1.21 -5.71 21.98
N LEU A 246 -1.53 -4.81 22.91
CA LEU A 246 -2.89 -4.26 23.04
C LEU A 246 -3.33 -3.50 21.78
N LEU A 247 -2.47 -2.67 21.20
CA LEU A 247 -2.76 -1.96 19.95
C LEU A 247 -2.90 -2.93 18.77
N ASN A 248 -2.02 -3.94 18.69
CA ASN A 248 -2.12 -4.97 17.66
C ASN A 248 -3.42 -5.77 17.76
N GLU A 249 -3.90 -6.06 18.97
CA GLU A 249 -5.18 -6.74 19.15
C GLU A 249 -6.33 -5.94 18.54
N GLY A 250 -6.27 -4.61 18.62
CA GLY A 250 -7.18 -3.66 17.97
C GLY A 250 -6.92 -3.41 16.48
N GLY A 251 -6.03 -4.17 15.83
CA GLY A 251 -5.73 -4.04 14.40
C GLY A 251 -4.72 -2.93 14.06
N ILE A 252 -4.09 -2.32 15.06
CA ILE A 252 -3.16 -1.21 14.89
C ILE A 252 -1.72 -1.74 14.90
N ALA A 253 -1.05 -1.71 13.76
CA ALA A 253 0.36 -2.06 13.72
C ALA A 253 1.21 -0.97 14.37
N THR A 254 2.20 -1.39 15.14
CA THR A 254 3.11 -0.53 15.89
C THR A 254 4.55 -0.69 15.41
N ILE A 255 5.45 0.10 15.99
CA ILE A 255 6.89 -0.01 15.75
C ILE A 255 7.56 -0.27 17.10
N ILE A 256 8.17 -1.45 17.23
CA ILE A 256 8.88 -1.86 18.45
C ILE A 256 10.38 -1.72 18.28
N ARG A 257 11.11 -1.69 19.39
CA ARG A 257 12.58 -1.73 19.41
C ARG A 257 13.07 -3.02 20.04
N GLN A 258 13.39 -4.01 19.20
CA GLN A 258 13.97 -5.30 19.58
C GLN A 258 14.97 -5.72 18.50
N ASP A 259 16.25 -5.72 18.84
CA ASP A 259 17.36 -5.88 17.88
C ASP A 259 17.25 -4.94 16.67
N GLY A 260 16.98 -3.66 16.96
CA GLY A 260 16.64 -2.63 15.98
C GLY A 260 15.16 -2.26 16.00
N TYR A 261 14.78 -1.29 15.16
CA TYR A 261 13.38 -0.92 14.99
C TYR A 261 12.68 -1.90 14.04
N ARG A 262 11.49 -2.37 14.42
CA ARG A 262 10.74 -3.36 13.66
C ARG A 262 9.28 -2.96 13.54
N LEU A 263 8.70 -3.18 12.36
CA LEU A 263 7.26 -3.13 12.17
C LEU A 263 6.63 -4.31 12.91
N TRP A 264 5.59 -4.05 13.68
CA TRP A 264 5.00 -5.02 14.60
C TRP A 264 3.47 -4.99 14.49
N GLY A 265 2.90 -5.97 13.80
CA GLY A 265 1.47 -6.06 13.54
C GLY A 265 1.19 -6.46 12.10
N ASN A 266 0.22 -7.36 11.91
CA ASN A 266 -0.20 -7.81 10.58
C ASN A 266 -1.73 -7.85 10.42
N ARG A 267 -2.45 -7.24 11.36
CA ARG A 267 -3.90 -7.20 11.31
C ARG A 267 -4.36 -5.98 10.52
N SER A 268 -5.38 -6.17 9.70
CA SER A 268 -6.15 -5.13 9.04
C SER A 268 -7.33 -4.72 9.93
N LEU A 269 -7.91 -3.54 9.67
CA LEU A 269 -9.03 -2.99 10.43
C LEU A 269 -10.37 -3.62 10.01
N THR A 270 -10.56 -4.89 10.34
CA THR A 270 -11.79 -5.64 10.06
C THR A 270 -12.15 -6.57 11.21
N ASP A 271 -13.45 -6.70 11.46
CA ASP A 271 -14.00 -7.67 12.40
C ASP A 271 -14.16 -9.07 11.78
N ASP A 272 -13.96 -9.23 10.46
CA ASP A 272 -14.01 -10.55 9.83
C ASP A 272 -12.75 -11.36 10.17
N ALA A 273 -12.92 -12.29 11.10
CA ALA A 273 -11.86 -13.18 11.56
C ALA A 273 -11.20 -14.00 10.44
N LYS A 274 -11.84 -14.17 9.28
CA LYS A 274 -11.26 -14.88 8.13
C LYS A 274 -10.22 -14.04 7.40
N TRP A 275 -10.39 -12.72 7.38
CA TRP A 275 -9.61 -11.78 6.57
C TRP A 275 -8.81 -10.77 7.39
N HIS A 276 -8.76 -10.91 8.72
CA HIS A 276 -8.05 -9.94 9.56
C HIS A 276 -6.56 -9.89 9.29
N PHE A 277 -5.91 -10.94 8.77
CA PHE A 277 -4.48 -10.86 8.43
C PHE A 277 -4.28 -10.22 7.06
N LEU A 278 -3.48 -9.17 7.01
CA LEU A 278 -3.13 -8.47 5.78
C LEU A 278 -2.51 -9.43 4.75
N SER A 279 -1.58 -10.28 5.16
CA SER A 279 -0.96 -11.28 4.27
C SER A 279 -1.97 -12.26 3.65
N VAL A 280 -3.03 -12.63 4.37
CA VAL A 280 -4.11 -13.50 3.88
C VAL A 280 -4.98 -12.78 2.84
N ARG A 281 -5.40 -11.54 3.13
CA ARG A 281 -6.14 -10.68 2.18
C ARG A 281 -5.34 -10.45 0.90
N ARG A 282 -4.05 -10.13 1.03
CA ARG A 282 -3.14 -9.88 -0.10
C ARG A 282 -2.90 -11.13 -0.95
N THR A 283 -2.77 -12.30 -0.32
CA THR A 283 -2.69 -13.58 -1.04
C THR A 283 -3.93 -13.81 -1.91
N ALA A 284 -5.12 -13.59 -1.34
CA ALA A 284 -6.36 -13.71 -2.09
C ALA A 284 -6.41 -12.74 -3.27
N ASP A 285 -6.04 -11.47 -3.05
CA ASP A 285 -6.01 -10.47 -4.12
C ASP A 285 -5.06 -10.86 -5.26
N MET A 286 -3.85 -11.34 -4.92
CA MET A 286 -2.85 -11.73 -5.91
C MET A 286 -3.21 -12.97 -6.71
N ILE A 287 -3.83 -13.97 -6.09
CA ILE A 287 -4.32 -15.16 -6.79
C ILE A 287 -5.41 -14.77 -7.79
N ASN A 288 -6.40 -13.99 -7.34
CA ASN A 288 -7.50 -13.54 -8.19
C ASN A 288 -7.01 -12.77 -9.43
N ASP A 289 -6.09 -11.83 -9.22
CA ASP A 289 -5.56 -11.03 -10.33
C ASP A 289 -4.67 -11.83 -11.27
N SER A 290 -3.84 -12.72 -10.72
CA SER A 290 -2.96 -13.56 -11.54
C SER A 290 -3.76 -14.51 -12.42
N ILE A 291 -4.82 -15.12 -11.89
CA ILE A 291 -5.71 -15.99 -12.67
C ILE A 291 -6.38 -15.18 -13.79
N GLN A 292 -6.96 -14.01 -13.49
CA GLN A 292 -7.64 -13.20 -14.50
C GLN A 292 -6.69 -12.72 -15.60
N ARG A 293 -5.49 -12.23 -15.24
CA ARG A 293 -4.49 -11.77 -16.20
C ARG A 293 -3.94 -12.91 -17.05
N ALA A 294 -3.62 -14.06 -16.45
CA ALA A 294 -3.08 -15.21 -17.16
C ALA A 294 -4.08 -15.84 -18.13
N HIS A 295 -5.38 -15.72 -17.87
CA HIS A 295 -6.44 -16.29 -18.71
C HIS A 295 -7.07 -15.26 -19.67
N LEU A 296 -6.41 -14.13 -19.93
CA LEU A 296 -6.89 -13.17 -20.94
C LEU A 296 -7.04 -13.82 -22.33
N TRP A 297 -6.21 -14.82 -22.66
CA TRP A 297 -6.31 -15.60 -23.90
C TRP A 297 -7.63 -16.38 -24.04
N ALA A 298 -8.29 -16.67 -22.92
CA ALA A 298 -9.53 -17.45 -22.87
C ALA A 298 -10.76 -16.58 -23.18
N VAL A 299 -10.63 -15.26 -23.08
CA VAL A 299 -11.68 -14.32 -23.48
C VAL A 299 -11.93 -14.43 -24.98
N ASP A 300 -13.19 -14.40 -25.38
CA ASP A 300 -13.68 -14.50 -26.77
C ASP A 300 -13.32 -15.78 -27.53
N ARG A 301 -12.85 -16.84 -26.84
CA ARG A 301 -12.70 -18.16 -27.43
C ARG A 301 -14.03 -18.94 -27.43
N ASN A 302 -14.15 -19.84 -28.40
CA ASN A 302 -15.30 -20.74 -28.47
C ASN A 302 -15.36 -21.63 -27.22
N ILE A 303 -16.51 -21.62 -26.54
CA ILE A 303 -16.76 -22.47 -25.36
C ILE A 303 -16.97 -23.91 -25.83
N THR A 304 -15.88 -24.66 -25.89
CA THR A 304 -15.86 -26.10 -26.17
C THR A 304 -15.53 -26.89 -24.90
N LYS A 305 -15.68 -28.21 -24.95
CA LYS A 305 -15.25 -29.08 -23.84
C LYS A 305 -13.76 -28.88 -23.54
N THR A 306 -12.91 -28.86 -24.58
CA THR A 306 -11.47 -28.64 -24.46
C THR A 306 -11.16 -27.26 -23.86
N TYR A 307 -11.91 -26.21 -24.21
CA TYR A 307 -11.76 -24.89 -23.59
C TYR A 307 -11.96 -24.95 -22.06
N VAL A 308 -13.00 -25.65 -21.59
CA VAL A 308 -13.28 -25.78 -20.15
C VAL A 308 -12.18 -26.57 -19.45
N GLU A 309 -11.69 -27.63 -20.08
CA GLU A 309 -10.57 -28.46 -19.59
C GLU A 309 -9.28 -27.64 -19.50
N ASP A 310 -8.88 -26.95 -20.57
CA ASP A 310 -7.66 -26.13 -20.65
C ASP A 310 -7.63 -25.03 -19.57
N VAL A 311 -8.75 -24.32 -19.37
CA VAL A 311 -8.84 -23.29 -18.32
C VAL A 311 -8.73 -23.92 -16.93
N THR A 312 -9.43 -25.02 -16.70
CA THR A 312 -9.41 -25.71 -15.39
C THR A 312 -8.02 -26.24 -15.06
N GLU A 313 -7.34 -26.86 -16.03
CA GLU A 313 -5.98 -27.37 -15.88
C GLU A 313 -4.97 -26.23 -15.70
N GLY A 314 -5.11 -25.14 -16.45
CA GLY A 314 -4.26 -23.95 -16.31
C GLY A 314 -4.32 -23.34 -14.91
N VAL A 315 -5.52 -23.16 -14.35
CA VAL A 315 -5.71 -22.66 -12.98
C VAL A 315 -5.14 -23.65 -11.95
N ASN A 316 -5.41 -24.96 -12.10
CA ASN A 316 -4.90 -25.96 -11.16
C ASN A 316 -3.37 -26.09 -11.20
N ALA A 317 -2.76 -25.95 -12.37
CA ALA A 317 -1.30 -25.93 -12.51
C ALA A 317 -0.67 -24.73 -11.79
N TYR A 318 -1.29 -23.55 -11.90
CA TYR A 318 -0.87 -22.36 -11.16
C TYR A 318 -0.98 -22.55 -9.65
N ILE A 319 -2.12 -23.07 -9.16
CA ILE A 319 -2.31 -23.37 -7.73
C ILE A 319 -1.27 -24.39 -7.24
N ALA A 320 -0.99 -25.44 -8.01
CA ALA A 320 0.04 -26.42 -7.67
C ALA A 320 1.45 -25.80 -7.56
N GLY A 321 1.77 -24.84 -8.44
CA GLY A 321 3.01 -24.05 -8.34
C GLY A 321 3.09 -23.26 -7.03
N LEU A 322 2.02 -22.56 -6.67
CA LEU A 322 1.94 -21.82 -5.39
C LEU A 322 2.05 -22.74 -4.17
N VAL A 323 1.49 -23.95 -4.22
CA VAL A 323 1.66 -24.94 -3.15
C VAL A 323 3.11 -25.40 -3.05
N ALA A 324 3.78 -25.64 -4.18
CA ALA A 324 5.19 -26.05 -4.20
C ALA A 324 6.12 -24.96 -3.65
N GLU A 325 5.78 -23.68 -3.85
CA GLU A 325 6.50 -22.52 -3.28
C GLU A 325 6.17 -22.25 -1.80
N GLY A 326 5.16 -22.92 -1.24
CA GLY A 326 4.67 -22.69 0.12
C GLY A 326 3.80 -21.44 0.26
N ALA A 327 3.35 -20.84 -0.84
CA ALA A 327 2.41 -19.73 -0.87
C ALA A 327 0.98 -20.14 -0.51
N LEU A 328 0.65 -21.41 -0.75
CA LEU A 328 -0.63 -22.02 -0.41
C LEU A 328 -0.42 -23.35 0.31
N LEU A 329 -1.31 -23.66 1.25
CA LEU A 329 -1.43 -25.00 1.84
C LEU A 329 -2.18 -25.96 0.90
N GLY A 330 -3.05 -25.44 0.05
CA GLY A 330 -3.83 -26.19 -0.92
C GLY A 330 -4.83 -25.32 -1.67
N GLY A 331 -5.44 -25.89 -2.70
CA GLY A 331 -6.49 -25.28 -3.50
C GLY A 331 -6.85 -26.12 -4.71
N ARG A 332 -7.97 -25.79 -5.35
CA ARG A 332 -8.45 -26.48 -6.55
C ARG A 332 -9.41 -25.60 -7.33
N CYS A 333 -9.39 -25.71 -8.65
CA CYS A 333 -10.35 -25.12 -9.58
C CYS A 333 -11.20 -26.20 -10.25
N TRP A 334 -12.48 -25.90 -10.50
CA TRP A 334 -13.42 -26.73 -11.25
C TRP A 334 -14.50 -25.89 -11.95
N PRO A 335 -15.04 -26.34 -13.09
CA PRO A 335 -16.19 -25.68 -13.71
C PRO A 335 -17.46 -25.92 -12.88
N ASP A 336 -18.29 -24.89 -12.73
CA ASP A 336 -19.54 -24.99 -11.96
C ASP A 336 -20.60 -25.80 -12.73
N PRO A 337 -21.04 -26.98 -12.25
CA PRO A 337 -21.99 -27.80 -12.98
C PRO A 337 -23.40 -27.21 -13.02
N ASP A 338 -23.77 -26.39 -12.03
CA ASP A 338 -25.12 -25.85 -11.87
C ASP A 338 -25.30 -24.54 -12.64
N LEU A 339 -24.24 -23.72 -12.72
CA LEU A 339 -24.25 -22.44 -13.44
C LEU A 339 -23.92 -22.60 -14.93
N ASN A 340 -23.18 -23.63 -15.35
CA ASN A 340 -22.84 -23.85 -16.76
C ASN A 340 -23.98 -24.54 -17.55
N THR A 341 -25.19 -23.99 -17.46
CA THR A 341 -26.36 -24.45 -18.22
C THR A 341 -26.27 -24.09 -19.70
N PRO A 342 -26.96 -24.82 -20.61
CA PRO A 342 -26.97 -24.47 -22.04
C PRO A 342 -27.40 -23.03 -22.33
N ALA A 343 -28.34 -22.47 -21.55
CA ALA A 343 -28.78 -21.09 -21.70
C ALA A 343 -27.65 -20.09 -21.37
N ASN A 344 -26.85 -20.33 -20.33
CA ASN A 344 -25.71 -19.48 -20.01
C ASN A 344 -24.60 -19.60 -21.07
N ILE A 345 -24.34 -20.80 -21.56
CA ILE A 345 -23.35 -21.03 -22.62
C ILE A 345 -23.77 -20.34 -23.93
N GLN A 346 -25.06 -20.35 -24.27
CA GLN A 346 -25.61 -19.59 -25.41
C GLN A 346 -25.42 -18.07 -25.26
N LEU A 347 -25.39 -17.57 -24.03
CA LEU A 347 -25.08 -16.17 -23.71
C LEU A 347 -23.56 -15.90 -23.61
N GLY A 348 -22.71 -16.87 -23.92
CA GLY A 348 -21.26 -16.75 -23.80
C GLY A 348 -20.74 -16.75 -22.35
N LYS A 349 -21.55 -17.19 -21.38
CA LYS A 349 -21.19 -17.21 -19.97
C LYS A 349 -20.71 -18.60 -19.55
N VAL A 350 -19.55 -18.62 -18.91
CA VAL A 350 -18.95 -19.82 -18.33
C VAL A 350 -18.42 -19.50 -16.93
N TYR A 351 -18.65 -20.40 -15.99
CA TYR A 351 -18.37 -20.22 -14.57
C TYR A 351 -17.36 -21.26 -14.10
N PHE A 352 -16.30 -20.77 -13.47
CA PHE A 352 -15.27 -21.58 -12.82
C PHE A 352 -15.21 -21.19 -11.34
N ASN A 353 -15.28 -22.19 -10.47
CA ASN A 353 -15.08 -22.03 -9.05
C ASN A 353 -13.66 -22.45 -8.70
N PHE A 354 -13.06 -21.77 -7.72
CA PHE A 354 -11.81 -22.23 -7.15
C PHE A 354 -11.76 -21.97 -5.65
N GLU A 355 -11.11 -22.87 -4.95
CA GLU A 355 -10.81 -22.78 -3.53
C GLU A 355 -9.30 -22.68 -3.33
N PHE A 356 -8.88 -22.02 -2.25
CA PHE A 356 -7.48 -21.91 -1.86
C PHE A 356 -7.38 -21.68 -0.35
N THR A 357 -6.26 -22.05 0.25
CA THR A 357 -5.96 -21.76 1.66
C THR A 357 -4.52 -21.28 1.78
N PRO A 358 -4.28 -20.01 2.14
CA PRO A 358 -2.93 -19.51 2.41
C PRO A 358 -2.43 -19.95 3.79
N PRO A 359 -1.11 -19.91 4.04
CA PRO A 359 -0.58 -20.03 5.38
C PRO A 359 -0.97 -18.81 6.24
N TYR A 360 -1.28 -19.06 7.51
CA TYR A 360 -1.58 -18.01 8.49
C TYR A 360 -0.33 -17.66 9.29
N PRO A 361 -0.08 -16.38 9.58
CA PRO A 361 1.07 -15.96 10.40
C PRO A 361 0.90 -16.43 11.84
N ALA A 362 2.00 -16.89 12.46
CA ALA A 362 2.02 -17.26 13.88
C ALA A 362 2.16 -16.00 14.75
N GLU A 363 1.04 -15.34 15.06
CA GLU A 363 1.03 -14.09 15.82
C GLU A 363 1.31 -14.30 17.32
N HIS A 364 0.82 -15.40 17.90
CA HIS A 364 1.04 -15.74 19.30
C HIS A 364 1.73 -17.10 19.43
N ILE A 365 2.96 -17.10 19.91
CA ILE A 365 3.72 -18.32 20.22
C ILE A 365 3.81 -18.44 21.74
N THR A 366 3.06 -19.38 22.33
CA THR A 366 3.00 -19.58 23.78
C THR A 366 3.85 -20.78 24.19
N PHE A 367 4.99 -20.53 24.84
CA PHE A 367 5.77 -21.57 25.49
C PHE A 367 5.21 -21.83 26.90
N ARG A 368 4.90 -23.09 27.22
CA ARG A 368 4.42 -23.51 28.53
C ARG A 368 5.51 -24.34 29.21
N SER A 369 6.07 -23.82 30.30
CA SER A 369 7.08 -24.51 31.10
C SER A 369 6.48 -25.18 32.34
N MET A 370 6.99 -26.35 32.70
CA MET A 370 6.74 -26.99 34.00
C MET A 370 8.08 -27.35 34.63
N LEU A 371 8.21 -27.09 35.94
CA LEU A 371 9.35 -27.57 36.72
C LEU A 371 9.10 -29.04 37.09
N VAL A 372 10.00 -29.93 36.72
CA VAL A 372 9.93 -31.37 37.06
C VAL A 372 11.10 -31.73 37.97
N ASN A 373 10.86 -32.67 38.89
CA ASN A 373 11.90 -33.17 39.81
C ASN A 373 12.56 -34.46 39.32
N ASP A 374 12.07 -35.06 38.24
CA ASP A 374 12.50 -36.36 37.72
C ASP A 374 14.01 -36.39 37.42
N TYR A 375 14.59 -35.28 36.95
CA TYR A 375 16.02 -35.16 36.68
C TYR A 375 16.89 -34.95 37.92
N ILE A 376 16.30 -34.67 39.08
CA ILE A 376 17.03 -34.54 40.34
C ILE A 376 17.47 -35.92 40.83
N GLU A 377 16.70 -36.96 40.54
CA GLU A 377 17.03 -38.35 40.90
C GLU A 377 18.27 -38.85 40.13
N GLU A 378 18.49 -38.38 38.90
CA GLU A 378 19.65 -38.70 38.07
C GLU A 378 20.97 -38.04 38.55
N VAL A 379 20.92 -37.05 39.45
CA VAL A 379 22.13 -36.37 39.95
C VAL A 379 22.96 -37.27 40.87
N PHE A 380 22.34 -38.29 41.48
CA PHE A 380 22.98 -39.20 42.44
C PHE A 380 23.12 -40.65 41.93
N SER A 381 22.70 -40.92 40.69
CA SER A 381 22.97 -42.17 39.97
C SER A 381 24.23 -42.03 39.13
#